data_AF-A0ABD1U595-F1
#
_entry.id   AF-A0ABD1U595-F1
#
_cell.length_a   1.000
_cell.length_b   1.000
_cell.length_c   1.000
_cell.angle_alpha   90.00
_cell.angle_beta   90.00
_cell.angle_gamma   90.00
#
_symmetry.space_group_name_H-M   'P 1'
#
loop_
_entity.id
_entity.type
_entity.pdbx_description
1 polymer ?
#
loop_
_entity_poly.entity_id
_entity_poly.type
_entity_poly.pdbx_seq_one_letter_code
_entity_poly.pdbx_strand_id
1 'polypeptide(L)'
;MLNSESPSHIQVFFFSLYLVALGQGVHKPCITAFVADQFDGQDAEERRGRSSLINWIHFSSVAGPLTAVLVLNYIQDNLSWSLGFGILGFNASITFRLVRKNRLRTIMAPSFDEVYELFIH
;
A
#
# COMPACT_ATOMS: atom_id res chain seq x y z
N MET A 1 -30.97 -29.14 12.15
CA MET A 1 -30.06 -29.13 13.31
C MET A 1 -29.37 -27.78 13.30
N LEU A 2 -29.88 -26.81 14.07
CA LEU A 2 -29.27 -25.50 14.22
C LEU A 2 -28.07 -25.67 15.17
N ASN A 3 -26.86 -25.56 14.65
CA ASN A 3 -25.65 -25.53 15.46
C ASN A 3 -25.74 -24.28 16.34
N SER A 4 -25.84 -24.45 17.65
CA SER A 4 -25.67 -23.34 18.59
C SER A 4 -24.20 -22.95 18.56
N GLU A 5 -23.83 -22.04 17.65
CA GLU A 5 -22.54 -21.34 17.70
C GLU A 5 -22.40 -20.77 19.12
N SER A 6 -21.41 -21.24 19.88
CA SER A 6 -21.22 -20.77 21.25
C SER A 6 -20.97 -19.26 21.23
N PRO A 7 -21.54 -18.47 22.17
CA PRO A 7 -21.44 -17.01 22.17
C PRO A 7 -19.99 -16.49 22.05
N SER A 8 -19.02 -17.29 22.49
CA SER A 8 -17.59 -17.01 22.41
C SER A 8 -17.04 -16.96 20.99
N HIS A 9 -17.49 -17.80 20.04
CA HIS A 9 -17.01 -17.73 18.65
C HIS A 9 -17.39 -16.41 17.98
N ILE A 10 -18.61 -15.95 18.23
CA ILE A 10 -19.12 -14.67 17.72
C ILE A 10 -18.35 -13.50 18.35
N GLN A 11 -18.08 -13.54 19.65
CA GLN A 11 -17.30 -12.51 20.35
C GLN A 11 -15.86 -12.43 19.84
N VAL A 12 -15.19 -13.58 19.67
CA VAL A 12 -13.83 -13.64 19.14
C VAL A 12 -13.79 -13.14 17.70
N PHE A 13 -14.78 -13.50 16.88
CA PHE A 13 -14.88 -13.02 15.50
C PHE A 13 -14.97 -11.48 15.44
N PHE A 14 -15.90 -10.86 16.17
CA PHE A 14 -16.01 -9.41 16.20
C PHE A 14 -14.76 -8.74 16.79
N PHE A 15 -14.18 -9.31 17.84
CA PHE A 15 -12.94 -8.81 18.43
C PHE A 15 -11.78 -8.82 17.41
N SER A 16 -11.60 -9.90 16.66
CA SER A 16 -10.63 -9.98 15.57
C SER A 16 -10.90 -8.95 14.47
N LEU A 17 -12.16 -8.72 14.10
CA LEU A 17 -12.52 -7.68 13.12
C LEU A 17 -12.15 -6.27 13.63
N TYR A 18 -12.40 -5.97 14.90
CA TYR A 18 -12.01 -4.69 15.50
C TYR A 18 -10.49 -4.52 15.53
N LEU A 19 -9.74 -5.58 15.87
CA LEU A 19 -8.27 -5.55 15.83
C LEU A 19 -7.73 -5.28 14.41
N VAL A 20 -8.31 -5.91 13.38
CA VAL A 20 -7.92 -5.67 11.98
C VAL A 20 -8.23 -4.23 11.57
N ALA A 21 -9.41 -3.72 11.91
CA ALA A 21 -9.80 -2.34 11.62
C ALA A 21 -8.86 -1.33 12.29
N LEU A 22 -8.49 -1.56 13.56
CA LEU A 22 -7.52 -0.75 14.29
C LEU A 22 -6.12 -0.82 13.66
N GLY A 23 -5.65 -2.02 13.32
CA GLY A 23 -4.34 -2.20 12.68
C GLY A 23 -4.23 -1.45 11.35
N GLN A 24 -5.25 -1.55 10.50
CA GLN A 24 -5.30 -0.82 9.22
C GLN A 24 -5.42 0.70 9.40
N GLY A 25 -6.15 1.15 10.43
CA GLY A 25 -6.32 2.56 10.76
C GLY A 25 -5.05 3.23 11.25
N VAL A 26 -4.26 2.55 12.08
CA VAL A 26 -3.01 3.10 12.67
C VAL A 26 -1.83 3.04 11.70
N HIS A 27 -1.79 2.06 10.80
CA HIS A 27 -0.68 1.87 9.86
C HIS A 27 -0.46 3.08 8.92
N LYS A 28 -1.54 3.64 8.38
CA LYS A 28 -1.49 4.75 7.40
C LYS A 28 -0.91 6.06 7.95
N PRO A 29 -1.37 6.60 9.11
CA PRO A 29 -0.78 7.81 9.67
C PRO A 29 0.65 7.58 10.19
N CYS A 30 0.96 6.39 10.73
CA CYS A 30 2.30 6.08 11.23
C CYS A 30 3.36 6.10 10.11
N ILE A 31 3.08 5.45 8.98
CA ILE A 31 3.98 5.48 7.82
C ILE A 31 4.15 6.90 7.29
N THR A 32 3.07 7.65 7.17
CA THR A 32 3.13 9.02 6.63
C THR A 32 3.92 9.95 7.53
N ALA A 33 3.78 9.82 8.86
CA ALA A 33 4.57 10.55 9.84
C ALA A 33 6.06 10.17 9.76
N PHE A 34 6.38 8.87 9.75
CA PHE A 34 7.76 8.41 9.63
C PHE A 34 8.42 8.86 8.32
N VAL A 35 7.68 8.85 7.21
CA VAL A 35 8.14 9.35 5.92
C VAL A 35 8.36 10.86 5.96
N ALA A 36 7.43 11.61 6.57
CA ALA A 36 7.56 13.05 6.75
C ALA A 36 8.78 13.43 7.63
N ASP A 37 9.11 12.59 8.61
CA ASP A 37 10.26 12.76 9.51
C ASP A 37 11.62 12.49 8.83
N GLN A 38 11.64 11.87 7.64
CA GLN A 38 12.87 11.67 6.87
C GLN A 38 13.37 12.93 6.14
N PHE A 39 12.54 13.99 6.06
CA PHE A 39 12.87 15.23 5.35
C PHE A 39 13.00 16.37 6.34
N ASP A 40 14.06 17.17 6.25
CA ASP A 40 14.20 18.37 7.04
C ASP A 40 13.23 19.45 6.52
N GLY A 41 12.54 20.11 7.45
CA GLY A 41 11.61 21.20 7.14
C GLY A 41 12.29 22.54 6.87
N GLN A 42 13.62 22.62 7.04
CA GLN A 42 14.38 23.87 6.92
C GLN A 42 14.92 24.12 5.49
N ASP A 43 15.06 23.09 4.65
CA ASP A 43 15.50 23.21 3.26
C ASP A 43 14.31 23.29 2.29
N ALA A 44 14.32 24.28 1.38
CA ALA A 44 13.28 24.46 0.38
C ALA A 44 13.23 23.31 -0.64
N GLU A 45 14.36 22.66 -0.95
CA GLU A 45 14.43 21.52 -1.88
C GLU A 45 13.84 20.25 -1.24
N GLU A 46 14.22 19.94 0.01
CA GLU A 46 13.68 18.78 0.73
C GLU A 46 12.18 18.89 1.01
N ARG A 47 11.66 20.09 1.24
CA ARG A 47 10.21 20.32 1.41
C ARG A 47 9.40 20.01 0.15
N ARG A 48 9.94 20.32 -1.04
CA ARG A 48 9.33 19.95 -2.32
C ARG A 48 9.37 18.43 -2.51
N GLY A 49 10.50 17.80 -2.19
CA GLY A 49 10.65 16.35 -2.18
C GLY A 49 9.65 15.63 -1.28
N ARG A 50 9.45 16.12 -0.06
CA ARG A 50 8.46 15.61 0.89
C ARG A 50 7.04 15.67 0.32
N SER A 51 6.66 16.81 -0.25
CA SER A 51 5.31 17.01 -0.80
C SER A 51 5.05 16.12 -2.03
N SER A 52 6.05 15.97 -2.89
CA SER A 52 6.02 15.04 -4.02
C SER A 52 5.84 13.59 -3.55
N LEU A 53 6.64 13.15 -2.57
CA LEU A 53 6.58 11.78 -2.06
C LEU A 53 5.23 11.46 -1.40
N ILE A 54 4.69 12.36 -0.59
CA ILE A 54 3.37 12.18 0.03
C ILE A 54 2.28 12.09 -1.04
N ASN A 55 2.36 12.90 -2.09
CA ASN A 55 1.39 12.87 -3.19
C ASN A 55 1.48 11.53 -3.98
N TRP A 56 2.69 11.04 -4.27
CA TRP A 56 2.89 9.73 -4.89
C TRP A 56 2.38 8.56 -4.05
N ILE A 57 2.55 8.63 -2.73
CA ILE A 57 1.99 7.64 -1.81
C ILE A 57 0.45 7.68 -1.85
N HIS A 58 -0.15 8.87 -1.89
CA HIS A 58 -1.61 9.03 -1.99
C HIS A 58 -2.15 8.50 -3.31
N PHE A 59 -1.56 8.84 -4.44
CA PHE A 59 -1.95 8.30 -5.74
C PHE A 59 -1.86 6.78 -5.78
N SER A 60 -0.74 6.21 -5.34
CA SER A 60 -0.51 4.77 -5.31
C SER A 60 -1.53 4.04 -4.42
N SER A 61 -1.98 4.67 -3.34
CA SER A 61 -2.98 4.09 -2.43
C SER A 61 -4.37 3.95 -3.05
N VAL A 62 -4.69 4.73 -4.08
CA VAL A 62 -5.95 4.65 -4.83
C VAL A 62 -5.78 3.81 -6.09
N ALA A 63 -4.72 4.05 -6.87
CA ALA A 63 -4.47 3.35 -8.13
C ALA A 63 -4.15 1.86 -7.94
N GLY A 64 -3.44 1.51 -6.85
CA GLY A 64 -3.06 0.13 -6.54
C GLY A 64 -4.26 -0.81 -6.37
N PRO A 65 -5.18 -0.54 -5.42
CA PRO A 65 -6.38 -1.34 -5.24
C PRO A 65 -7.27 -1.40 -6.48
N LEU A 66 -7.41 -0.29 -7.23
CA LEU A 66 -8.18 -0.27 -8.48
C LEU A 66 -7.59 -1.24 -9.51
N THR A 67 -6.27 -1.20 -9.70
CA THR A 67 -5.57 -2.10 -10.63
C THR A 67 -5.68 -3.55 -10.17
N ALA A 68 -5.58 -3.82 -8.86
CA ALA A 68 -5.75 -5.15 -8.30
C ALA A 68 -7.16 -5.70 -8.55
N VAL A 69 -8.20 -4.91 -8.32
CA VAL A 69 -9.59 -5.33 -8.56
C VAL A 69 -9.84 -5.59 -10.05
N LEU A 70 -9.25 -4.82 -10.96
CA LEU A 70 -9.45 -5.02 -12.40
C LEU A 70 -8.65 -6.22 -12.94
N VAL A 71 -7.37 -6.31 -12.59
CA VAL A 71 -6.45 -7.29 -13.18
C VAL A 71 -6.47 -8.60 -12.41
N LEU A 72 -6.38 -8.55 -11.08
CA LEU A 72 -6.25 -9.75 -10.26
C LEU A 72 -7.57 -10.53 -10.20
N ASN A 73 -8.71 -9.84 -10.06
CA ASN A 73 -10.01 -10.53 -10.10
C ASN A 73 -10.25 -11.16 -11.48
N TYR A 74 -9.91 -10.46 -12.57
CA TYR A 74 -10.02 -11.07 -13.91
C TYR A 74 -9.22 -12.37 -14.03
N ILE A 75 -7.98 -12.39 -13.52
CA ILE A 75 -7.12 -13.59 -13.53
C ILE A 75 -7.69 -14.70 -12.65
N GLN A 76 -8.17 -14.36 -11.45
CA GLN A 76 -8.73 -15.33 -10.50
C GLN A 76 -10.03 -15.95 -11.02
N ASP A 77 -10.90 -15.14 -11.64
CA ASP A 77 -12.22 -15.57 -12.10
C ASP A 77 -12.19 -16.25 -13.48
N ASN A 78 -11.27 -15.86 -14.37
CA ASN A 78 -11.25 -16.35 -15.77
C ASN A 78 -10.12 -17.35 -16.09
N LEU A 79 -9.00 -17.32 -15.38
CA LEU A 79 -7.85 -18.18 -15.70
C LEU A 79 -7.68 -19.31 -14.67
N SER A 80 -7.33 -18.97 -13.43
CA SER A 80 -7.30 -19.90 -12.31
C SER A 80 -6.88 -19.22 -11.01
N TRP A 81 -7.41 -19.72 -9.91
CA TRP A 81 -7.04 -19.29 -8.57
C TRP A 81 -5.57 -19.55 -8.21
N SER A 82 -4.97 -20.61 -8.77
CA SER A 82 -3.56 -20.96 -8.55
C SER A 82 -2.60 -19.92 -9.15
N LEU A 83 -2.93 -19.31 -10.30
CA LEU A 83 -2.15 -18.22 -10.88
C LEU A 83 -2.21 -16.96 -10.02
N GLY A 84 -3.37 -16.64 -9.45
CA GLY A 84 -3.52 -15.53 -8.51
C GLY A 84 -2.58 -15.65 -7.30
N PHE A 85 -2.47 -16.85 -6.73
CA PHE A 85 -1.51 -17.12 -5.65
C PHE A 85 -0.05 -17.14 -6.10
N GLY A 86 0.23 -17.62 -7.32
CA GLY A 86 1.57 -17.60 -7.90
C GLY A 86 2.13 -16.18 -8.02
N ILE A 87 1.30 -15.23 -8.44
CA ILE A 87 1.66 -13.80 -8.53
C ILE A 87 2.04 -13.25 -7.13
N LEU A 88 1.28 -13.62 -6.09
CA LEU A 88 1.56 -13.18 -4.71
C LEU A 88 2.90 -13.72 -4.20
N GLY A 89 3.19 -15.00 -4.44
CA GLY A 89 4.46 -15.62 -4.06
C GLY A 89 5.67 -15.03 -4.79
N PHE A 90 5.51 -14.72 -6.08
CA PHE A 90 6.53 -14.07 -6.88
C PHE A 90 6.83 -12.64 -6.40
N ASN A 91 5.79 -11.86 -6.11
CA ASN A 91 5.92 -10.50 -5.62
C ASN A 91 6.64 -10.46 -4.25
N ALA A 92 6.28 -11.35 -3.32
CA ALA A 92 6.95 -11.48 -2.03
C ALA A 92 8.45 -11.83 -2.19
N SER A 93 8.78 -12.70 -3.15
CA SER A 93 10.16 -13.08 -3.44
C SER A 93 11.01 -11.92 -3.99
N ILE A 94 10.43 -11.09 -4.84
CA ILE A 94 11.07 -9.86 -5.34
C ILE A 94 11.29 -8.87 -4.19
N THR A 95 10.26 -8.63 -3.38
CA THR A 95 10.33 -7.71 -2.24
C THR A 95 11.42 -8.13 -1.25
N PHE A 96 11.52 -9.42 -0.93
CA PHE A 96 12.59 -9.94 -0.07
C PHE A 96 14.01 -9.72 -0.65
N ARG A 97 14.17 -9.86 -1.98
CA ARG A 97 15.46 -9.57 -2.66
C ARG A 97 15.78 -8.09 -2.70
N LEU A 98 14.78 -7.23 -2.89
CA LEU A 98 14.96 -5.78 -2.91
C LEU A 98 15.25 -5.24 -1.52
N VAL A 99 14.59 -5.74 -0.48
CA VAL A 99 14.89 -5.41 0.92
C VAL A 99 16.31 -5.82 1.31
N ARG A 100 16.82 -6.94 0.77
CA ARG A 100 18.25 -7.30 0.92
C ARG A 100 19.22 -6.39 0.19
N LYS A 101 18.78 -5.71 -0.87
CA LYS A 101 19.61 -4.78 -1.64
C LYS A 101 19.36 -3.37 -1.08
N ASN A 102 20.16 -2.99 -0.08
CA ASN A 102 20.03 -1.75 0.70
C ASN A 102 20.26 -0.46 -0.14
N ARG A 103 19.39 -0.20 -1.13
CA ARG A 103 19.52 0.91 -2.09
C ARG A 103 18.16 1.59 -2.32
N LEU A 104 17.75 2.41 -1.36
CA LEU A 104 16.55 3.27 -1.44
C LEU A 104 16.90 4.70 -1.02
N ARG A 105 17.89 5.32 -1.68
CA ARG A 105 18.35 6.68 -1.30
C ARG A 105 18.44 7.70 -2.43
N THR A 106 17.84 7.49 -3.60
CA THR A 106 18.17 8.40 -4.72
C THR A 106 17.10 8.65 -5.78
N ILE A 107 15.81 8.45 -5.48
CA ILE A 107 14.76 8.81 -6.44
C ILE A 107 13.79 9.76 -5.76
N MET A 108 14.13 11.04 -5.77
CA MET A 108 13.13 12.09 -5.60
C MET A 108 12.36 12.14 -6.91
N ALA A 109 11.18 11.52 -6.93
CA ALA A 109 10.29 11.58 -8.09
C ALA A 109 9.81 13.03 -8.28
N PRO A 110 9.67 13.51 -9.53
CA PRO A 110 9.12 14.83 -9.79
C PRO A 110 7.72 14.92 -9.16
N SER A 111 7.37 16.13 -8.74
CA SER A 111 6.04 16.38 -8.20
C SER A 111 4.98 16.11 -9.27
N PHE A 112 3.78 15.66 -8.87
CA PHE A 112 2.71 15.44 -9.85
C PHE A 112 2.42 16.70 -10.68
N ASP A 113 2.54 17.88 -10.09
CA ASP A 113 2.32 19.16 -10.80
C ASP A 113 3.30 19.31 -11.98
N GLU A 114 4.58 18.96 -11.81
CA GLU A 114 5.57 18.92 -12.91
C GLU A 114 5.24 17.84 -13.96
N VAL A 115 4.70 16.70 -13.54
CA VAL A 115 4.30 15.62 -14.46
C VAL A 115 3.05 16.00 -15.26
N TYR A 116 2.09 16.70 -14.65
CA TYR A 116 0.90 17.21 -15.31
C TYR A 116 1.25 18.27 -16.34
N GLU A 117 2.13 19.21 -16.01
CA GLU A 117 2.64 20.21 -16.95
C GLU A 117 3.37 19.57 -18.14
N LEU A 118 4.11 18.48 -17.90
CA LEU A 118 4.77 17.70 -18.97
C LEU A 118 3.78 16.93 -19.87
N PHE A 119 2.56 16.66 -19.39
CA PHE A 119 1.54 15.92 -20.14
C PHE A 119 0.59 16.83 -20.94
N ILE A 120 0.54 18.13 -20.61
CA ILE A 120 -0.35 19.12 -21.22
C ILE A 120 0.34 19.90 -22.36
N HIS A 121 1.66 19.71 -22.54
CA HIS A 121 2.46 20.28 -23.64
C HIS A 121 2.94 19.22 -24.63
#